data_AF-A0A927QP69-F1
#
_entry.id   AF-A0A927QP69-F1
#
_cell.length_a   1.000
_cell.length_b   1.000
_cell.length_c   1.000
_cell.angle_alpha   90.00
_cell.angle_beta   90.00
_cell.angle_gamma   90.00
#
_symmetry.space_group_name_H-M   'P 1'
#
loop_
_entity.id
_entity.type
_entity.pdbx_description
1 polymer ?
#
loop_
_entity_poly.entity_id
_entity_poly.type
_entity_poly.pdbx_seq_one_letter_code
_entity_poly.pdbx_strand_id
1 'polypeptide(L)'
;MLFKIFNKIDTWELLESEFGNISASNFDFTTFITVLQDAMDANESIYSGAYIMASGKSIFGFDRKHENHLKLLEKKILNEKFIDKVKSSKSLEQLYYYLLELPTLGSFLAYQFAIDINYSELVNFDEMEFVVPGPGAKDGIRKCFTDCGSYNDTDIIKYVTDIQEKEFDRLGLDFQELWGRRLQLIDCQNLFCETDKYARVAHPEIDGISNRKRIKQIYKPKKEAIKLFYPPKWDINDKI
;
A
#
# COMPACT_ATOMS: atom_id res chain seq x y z
N MET A 1 8.29 -4.54 4.97
CA MET A 1 8.18 -3.14 5.44
C MET A 1 9.23 -2.21 4.82
N LEU A 2 10.53 -2.53 4.85
CA LEU A 2 11.58 -1.70 4.24
C LEU A 2 11.27 -1.33 2.78
N PHE A 3 10.91 -2.32 1.95
CA PHE A 3 10.47 -2.07 0.57
C PHE A 3 9.40 -0.98 0.49
N LYS A 4 8.35 -1.06 1.32
CA LYS A 4 7.21 -0.13 1.28
C LYS A 4 7.57 1.31 1.66
N ILE A 5 8.63 1.52 2.45
CA ILE A 5 9.13 2.87 2.78
C ILE A 5 9.55 3.61 1.50
N PHE A 6 10.28 2.93 0.62
CA PHE A 6 10.79 3.49 -0.63
C PHE A 6 9.82 3.28 -1.80
N ASN A 7 9.05 2.19 -1.73
CA ASN A 7 8.09 1.72 -2.71
C ASN A 7 8.67 1.70 -4.13
N LYS A 8 9.93 1.31 -4.29
CA LYS A 8 10.67 1.30 -5.56
C LYS A 8 11.52 0.04 -5.64
N ILE A 9 11.33 -0.74 -6.71
CA ILE A 9 12.06 -2.00 -6.90
C ILE A 9 13.56 -1.79 -7.08
N ASP A 10 13.97 -0.79 -7.87
CA ASP A 10 15.40 -0.49 -8.07
C ASP A 10 16.12 -0.20 -6.74
N THR A 11 15.44 0.40 -5.76
CA THR A 11 16.01 0.66 -4.43
C THR A 11 16.13 -0.61 -3.59
N TRP A 12 15.19 -1.54 -3.74
CA TRP A 12 15.29 -2.85 -3.10
C TRP A 12 16.43 -3.68 -3.70
N GLU A 13 16.52 -3.72 -5.03
CA GLU A 13 17.58 -4.45 -5.76
C GLU A 13 18.97 -3.90 -5.42
N LEU A 14 19.12 -2.57 -5.33
CA LEU A 14 20.36 -1.93 -4.87
C LEU A 14 20.76 -2.39 -3.45
N LEU A 15 19.81 -2.36 -2.51
CA LEU A 15 20.10 -2.80 -1.14
C LEU A 15 20.42 -4.30 -1.08
N GLU A 16 19.73 -5.11 -1.88
CA GLU A 16 19.94 -6.56 -1.94
C GLU A 16 21.29 -6.91 -2.60
N SER A 17 21.74 -6.15 -3.61
CA SER A 17 23.07 -6.35 -4.20
C SER A 17 24.20 -6.05 -3.23
N GLU A 18 24.01 -5.08 -2.34
CA GLU A 18 25.03 -4.69 -1.34
C GLU A 18 25.00 -5.57 -0.09
N PHE A 19 23.81 -5.94 0.40
CA PHE A 19 23.65 -6.62 1.70
C PHE A 19 23.21 -8.09 1.59
N GLY A 20 22.97 -8.60 0.39
CA GLY A 20 22.37 -9.91 0.16
C GLY A 20 20.92 -9.96 0.62
N ASN A 21 20.48 -11.12 1.10
CA ASN A 21 19.09 -11.31 1.53
C ASN A 21 18.76 -10.42 2.75
N ILE A 22 17.96 -9.38 2.54
CA ILE A 22 17.69 -8.34 3.55
C ILE A 22 16.78 -8.90 4.65
N SER A 23 17.18 -8.68 5.90
CA SER A 23 16.47 -9.14 7.09
C SER A 23 16.66 -8.17 8.27
N ALA A 24 15.99 -8.43 9.38
CA ALA A 24 16.18 -7.64 10.59
C ALA A 24 17.59 -7.79 11.19
N SER A 25 18.28 -8.91 10.95
CA SER A 25 19.59 -9.20 11.55
C SER A 25 20.76 -8.55 10.82
N ASN A 26 20.63 -8.29 9.51
CA ASN A 26 21.65 -7.56 8.74
C ASN A 26 21.28 -6.10 8.48
N PHE A 27 20.17 -5.62 9.06
CA PHE A 27 19.85 -4.21 9.01
C PHE A 27 20.80 -3.41 9.91
N ASP A 28 21.57 -2.50 9.31
CA ASP A 28 22.36 -1.51 10.02
C ASP A 28 22.08 -0.12 9.46
N PHE A 29 21.78 0.83 10.36
CA PHE A 29 21.37 2.16 9.95
C PHE A 29 22.47 2.90 9.18
N THR A 30 23.73 2.79 9.59
CA THR A 30 24.85 3.58 9.05
C THR A 30 25.21 3.13 7.63
N THR A 31 25.27 1.83 7.41
CA THR A 31 25.58 1.25 6.10
C THR A 31 24.44 1.46 5.11
N PHE A 32 23.19 1.28 5.53
CA PHE A 32 22.04 1.50 4.65
C PHE A 32 21.90 2.97 4.22
N ILE A 33 22.12 3.94 5.12
CA ILE A 33 22.09 5.36 4.71
C ILE A 33 23.21 5.68 3.71
N THR A 34 24.38 5.05 3.85
CA THR A 34 25.52 5.30 2.96
C THR A 34 25.19 4.88 1.54
N VAL A 35 24.73 3.63 1.35
CA VAL A 35 24.32 3.11 0.04
C VAL A 35 23.22 3.95 -0.60
N LEU A 36 22.20 4.32 0.17
CA LEU A 36 21.10 5.16 -0.33
C LEU A 36 21.56 6.57 -0.68
N GLN A 37 22.52 7.10 0.07
CA GLN A 37 23.06 8.43 -0.15
C GLN A 37 23.93 8.47 -1.40
N ASP A 38 24.76 7.45 -1.62
CA ASP A 38 25.58 7.32 -2.83
C ASP A 38 24.70 7.27 -4.09
N ALA A 39 23.59 6.53 -4.06
CA ALA A 39 22.61 6.52 -5.14
C ALA A 39 21.98 7.91 -5.38
N MET A 40 21.66 8.64 -4.30
CA MET A 40 21.13 9.99 -4.41
C MET A 40 22.16 10.98 -4.97
N ASP A 41 23.44 10.84 -4.61
CA ASP A 41 24.53 11.68 -5.12
C ASP A 41 24.86 11.36 -6.60
N ALA A 42 24.58 10.13 -7.04
CA ALA A 42 24.52 9.74 -8.45
C ALA A 42 23.26 10.24 -9.19
N ASN A 43 22.45 11.10 -8.55
CA ASN A 43 21.21 11.68 -9.08
C ASN A 43 20.11 10.64 -9.38
N GLU A 44 20.12 9.51 -8.66
CA GLU A 44 19.07 8.50 -8.71
C GLU A 44 17.99 8.76 -7.64
N SER A 45 16.71 8.57 -8.02
CA SER A 45 15.63 8.62 -7.04
C SER A 45 15.52 7.30 -6.30
N ILE A 46 15.61 7.34 -4.97
CA ILE A 46 15.41 6.18 -4.10
C ILE A 46 13.94 5.97 -3.67
N TYR A 47 13.04 6.88 -4.04
CA TYR A 47 11.60 6.76 -3.78
C TYR A 47 10.82 6.66 -5.08
N SER A 48 9.69 5.94 -5.06
CA SER A 48 8.65 6.14 -6.06
C SER A 48 7.76 7.34 -5.73
N GLY A 49 6.88 7.70 -6.68
CA GLY A 49 5.88 8.74 -6.47
C GLY A 49 4.62 8.28 -5.72
N ALA A 50 4.56 7.02 -5.29
CA ALA A 50 3.41 6.43 -4.61
C ALA A 50 3.70 6.24 -3.11
N TYR A 51 2.65 6.20 -2.29
CA TYR A 51 2.73 5.97 -0.84
C TYR A 51 3.74 6.86 -0.10
N ILE A 52 3.76 8.16 -0.46
CA ILE A 52 4.72 9.12 0.08
C ILE A 52 4.55 9.25 1.60
N MET A 53 5.61 8.91 2.33
CA MET A 53 5.71 9.09 3.78
C MET A 53 6.04 10.54 4.17
N ALA A 54 5.53 10.98 5.32
CA ALA A 54 5.92 12.25 5.91
C ALA A 54 7.39 12.20 6.36
N SER A 55 8.12 13.32 6.23
CA SER A 55 9.59 13.35 6.39
C SER A 55 10.12 12.83 7.72
N GLY A 56 9.34 12.88 8.80
CA GLY A 56 9.75 12.43 10.13
C GLY A 56 10.80 13.31 10.83
N LYS A 57 11.21 14.44 10.23
CA LYS A 57 12.25 15.34 10.77
C LYS A 57 11.96 15.84 12.18
N SER A 58 10.71 16.19 12.50
CA SER A 58 10.32 16.63 13.84
C SER A 58 10.41 15.54 14.91
N ILE A 59 10.60 14.28 14.51
CA ILE A 59 10.53 13.10 15.37
C ILE A 59 11.92 12.52 15.59
N PHE A 60 12.71 12.39 14.52
CA PHE A 60 14.05 11.79 14.59
C PHE A 60 15.19 12.80 14.39
N GLY A 61 14.89 14.04 13.97
CA GLY A 61 15.85 15.14 13.93
C GLY A 61 16.79 15.17 12.71
N PHE A 62 16.70 14.20 11.80
CA PHE A 62 17.57 14.16 10.63
C PHE A 62 17.09 15.11 9.53
N ASP A 63 18.04 15.72 8.81
CA ASP A 63 17.69 16.65 7.71
C ASP A 63 17.14 15.91 6.49
N ARG A 64 17.69 14.73 6.19
CA ARG A 64 17.28 13.93 5.04
C ARG A 64 16.14 12.99 5.42
N LYS A 65 15.10 12.94 4.59
CA LYS A 65 13.90 12.11 4.86
C LYS A 65 14.20 10.62 5.00
N HIS A 66 15.14 10.08 4.23
CA HIS A 66 15.44 8.64 4.25
C HIS A 66 16.09 8.21 5.56
N GLU A 67 16.92 9.06 6.17
CA GLU A 67 17.50 8.84 7.49
C GLU A 67 16.38 8.75 8.56
N ASN A 68 15.43 9.68 8.53
CA ASN A 68 14.28 9.63 9.43
C ASN A 68 13.43 8.36 9.22
N HIS A 69 13.19 7.95 7.97
CA HIS A 69 12.42 6.74 7.69
C HIS A 69 13.16 5.46 8.13
N LEU A 70 14.48 5.38 7.94
CA LEU A 70 15.27 4.26 8.46
C LEU A 70 15.36 4.28 9.99
N LYS A 71 15.30 5.45 10.64
CA LYS A 71 15.14 5.52 12.10
C LYS A 71 13.77 5.09 12.59
N LEU A 72 12.71 5.35 11.85
CA LEU A 72 11.40 4.74 12.14
C LEU A 72 11.51 3.22 12.13
N LEU A 73 12.14 2.65 11.10
CA LEU A 73 12.35 1.22 10.98
C LEU A 73 13.15 0.69 12.17
N GLU A 74 14.34 1.25 12.43
CA GLU A 74 15.24 0.84 13.51
C GLU A 74 14.61 0.95 14.90
N LYS A 75 14.02 2.11 15.24
CA LYS A 75 13.63 2.43 16.61
C LYS A 75 12.22 2.00 16.97
N LYS A 76 11.32 1.90 15.99
CA LYS A 76 9.90 1.66 16.24
C LYS A 76 9.44 0.32 15.70
N ILE A 77 9.76 0.01 14.45
CA ILE A 77 9.27 -1.20 13.79
C ILE A 77 10.07 -2.43 14.20
N LEU A 78 11.40 -2.34 14.22
CA LEU A 78 12.29 -3.43 14.64
C LEU A 78 12.39 -3.57 16.17
N ASN A 79 11.60 -2.81 16.92
CA ASN A 79 11.51 -2.95 18.36
C ASN A 79 10.81 -4.26 18.73
N GLU A 80 11.44 -5.09 19.58
CA GLU A 80 10.89 -6.40 19.99
C GLU A 80 9.45 -6.31 20.50
N LYS A 81 9.13 -5.32 21.35
CA LYS A 81 7.77 -5.15 21.87
C LYS A 81 6.75 -4.83 20.77
N PHE A 82 7.15 -4.08 19.74
CA PHE A 82 6.28 -3.80 18.61
C PHE A 82 6.07 -5.04 17.75
N ILE A 83 7.13 -5.79 17.47
CA ILE A 83 7.05 -7.06 16.75
C ILE A 83 6.12 -8.05 17.49
N ASP A 84 6.26 -8.16 18.81
CA ASP A 84 5.40 -9.03 19.62
C ASP A 84 3.94 -8.56 19.62
N LYS A 85 3.68 -7.25 19.66
CA LYS A 85 2.33 -6.69 19.47
C LYS A 85 1.74 -7.10 18.12
N VAL A 86 2.51 -6.98 17.03
CA VAL A 86 2.07 -7.39 15.69
C VAL A 86 1.76 -8.88 15.64
N LYS A 87 2.67 -9.74 16.12
CA LYS A 87 2.48 -11.20 16.14
C LYS A 87 1.30 -11.64 17.00
N SER A 88 1.04 -10.92 18.08
CA SER A 88 -0.04 -11.24 19.03
C SER A 88 -1.39 -10.63 18.64
N SER A 89 -1.43 -9.79 17.60
CA SER A 89 -2.66 -9.16 17.12
C SER A 89 -3.74 -10.19 16.79
N LYS A 90 -5.00 -9.79 16.98
CA LYS A 90 -6.18 -10.67 16.87
C LYS A 90 -7.05 -10.36 15.66
N SER A 91 -6.78 -9.25 14.99
CA SER A 91 -7.44 -8.84 13.75
C SER A 91 -6.57 -7.85 12.98
N LEU A 92 -6.86 -7.71 11.68
CA LEU A 92 -6.35 -6.71 10.77
C LEU A 92 -6.66 -5.30 11.26
N GLU A 93 -7.83 -5.08 11.88
CA GLU A 93 -8.16 -3.81 12.52
C GLU A 93 -7.20 -3.48 13.68
N GLN A 94 -6.91 -4.45 14.55
CA GLN A 94 -5.99 -4.24 15.65
C GLN A 94 -4.57 -3.98 15.15
N LEU A 95 -4.12 -4.74 14.14
CA LEU A 95 -2.84 -4.51 13.46
C LEU A 95 -2.77 -3.09 12.87
N TYR A 96 -3.84 -2.64 12.21
CA TYR A 96 -3.95 -1.29 11.67
C TYR A 96 -3.76 -0.24 12.76
N TYR A 97 -4.43 -0.35 13.90
CA TYR A 97 -4.30 0.63 14.97
C TYR A 97 -2.89 0.65 15.58
N TYR A 98 -2.22 -0.50 15.72
CA TYR A 98 -0.81 -0.53 16.14
C TYR A 98 0.10 0.21 15.16
N LEU A 99 -0.15 0.08 13.85
CA LEU A 99 0.61 0.80 12.83
C LEU A 99 0.25 2.29 12.79
N LEU A 100 -1.00 2.66 13.07
CA LEU A 100 -1.44 4.05 13.13
C LEU A 100 -0.79 4.84 14.27
N GLU A 101 -0.44 4.16 15.36
CA GLU A 101 0.34 4.75 16.47
C GLU A 101 1.79 5.06 16.08
N LEU A 102 2.29 4.48 14.98
CA LEU A 102 3.65 4.73 14.55
C LEU A 102 3.79 6.15 13.99
N PRO A 103 4.89 6.85 14.35
CA PRO A 103 5.15 8.16 13.79
C PRO A 103 5.28 8.08 12.26
N THR A 104 4.87 9.14 11.57
CA THR A 104 4.90 9.28 10.10
C THR A 104 3.90 8.43 9.31
N LEU A 105 3.23 7.45 9.94
CA LEU A 105 2.19 6.65 9.31
C LEU A 105 0.81 7.27 9.56
N GLY A 106 0.28 7.99 8.57
CA GLY A 106 -1.12 8.40 8.57
C GLY A 106 -2.08 7.24 8.30
N SER A 107 -3.39 7.45 8.48
CA SER A 107 -4.44 6.42 8.30
C SER A 107 -4.29 5.60 7.02
N PHE A 108 -4.09 6.26 5.88
CA PHE A 108 -3.89 5.56 4.61
C PHE A 108 -2.66 4.64 4.64
N LEU A 109 -1.50 5.15 5.06
CA LEU A 109 -0.27 4.35 5.08
C LEU A 109 -0.33 3.24 6.11
N ALA A 110 -0.86 3.48 7.30
CA ALA A 110 -1.03 2.46 8.32
C ALA A 110 -1.85 1.27 7.79
N TYR A 111 -2.93 1.53 7.04
CA TYR A 111 -3.73 0.47 6.43
C TYR A 111 -2.96 -0.29 5.33
N GLN A 112 -2.24 0.43 4.48
CA GLN A 112 -1.43 -0.20 3.42
C GLN A 112 -0.33 -1.09 4.00
N PHE A 113 0.31 -0.67 5.10
CA PHE A 113 1.27 -1.51 5.82
C PHE A 113 0.61 -2.69 6.52
N ALA A 114 -0.63 -2.54 7.02
CA ALA A 114 -1.37 -3.65 7.63
C ALA A 114 -1.66 -4.74 6.59
N ILE A 115 -2.08 -4.35 5.38
CA ILE A 115 -2.27 -5.26 4.25
C ILE A 115 -0.95 -5.90 3.83
N ASP A 116 0.13 -5.13 3.65
CA ASP A 116 1.44 -5.69 3.28
C ASP A 116 1.97 -6.69 4.32
N ILE A 117 1.78 -6.43 5.62
CA ILE A 117 2.12 -7.39 6.69
C ILE A 117 1.21 -8.62 6.61
N ASN A 118 -0.08 -8.43 6.33
CA ASN A 118 -1.00 -9.53 6.10
C ASN A 118 -0.73 -10.28 4.78
N TYR A 119 0.13 -9.81 3.88
CA TYR A 119 0.62 -10.59 2.73
C TYR A 119 1.84 -11.44 3.06
N SER A 120 2.48 -11.18 4.21
CA SER A 120 3.54 -12.03 4.75
C SER A 120 2.98 -13.22 5.53
N GLU A 121 3.87 -14.10 5.97
CA GLU A 121 3.56 -15.24 6.85
C GLU A 121 3.42 -14.85 8.33
N LEU A 122 3.60 -13.57 8.68
CA LEU A 122 3.62 -13.12 10.08
C LEU A 122 2.25 -13.17 10.75
N VAL A 123 1.18 -12.93 9.98
CA VAL A 123 -0.21 -12.93 10.44
C VAL A 123 -1.13 -13.45 9.32
N ASN A 124 -2.32 -13.92 9.68
CA ASN A 124 -3.27 -14.45 8.71
C ASN A 124 -4.71 -14.03 8.99
N PHE A 125 -5.00 -12.76 8.73
CA PHE A 125 -6.34 -12.19 8.86
C PHE A 125 -7.08 -12.22 7.53
N ASP A 126 -8.42 -12.27 7.62
CA ASP A 126 -9.29 -12.15 6.47
C ASP A 126 -9.26 -10.71 5.94
N GLU A 127 -9.00 -10.54 4.64
CA GLU A 127 -8.98 -9.23 3.98
C GLU A 127 -10.37 -8.59 3.90
N MET A 128 -11.43 -9.37 4.16
CA MET A 128 -12.82 -8.92 4.22
C MET A 128 -13.22 -8.32 5.57
N GLU A 129 -12.40 -8.41 6.62
CA GLU A 129 -12.83 -7.96 7.95
C GLU A 129 -12.68 -6.45 8.18
N PHE A 130 -11.75 -5.79 7.47
CA PHE A 130 -11.39 -4.40 7.75
C PHE A 130 -10.86 -3.62 6.54
N VAL A 131 -11.37 -2.39 6.35
CA VAL A 131 -10.92 -1.48 5.28
C VAL A 131 -10.89 -0.02 5.73
N VAL A 132 -9.87 0.70 5.29
CA VAL A 132 -9.72 2.15 5.52
C VAL A 132 -9.60 2.85 4.17
N PRO A 133 -10.64 3.60 3.74
CA PRO A 133 -10.64 4.28 2.45
C PRO A 133 -9.51 5.30 2.34
N GLY A 134 -8.60 5.07 1.39
CA GLY A 134 -7.56 6.03 1.03
C GLY A 134 -8.11 7.27 0.33
N PRO A 135 -7.36 8.39 0.24
CA PRO A 135 -7.84 9.63 -0.38
C PRO A 135 -8.33 9.44 -1.82
N GLY A 136 -7.65 8.59 -2.62
CA GLY A 136 -8.06 8.29 -3.98
C GLY A 136 -9.39 7.52 -4.05
N ALA A 137 -9.62 6.62 -3.10
CA ALA A 137 -10.87 5.85 -3.04
C ALA A 137 -12.04 6.76 -2.68
N LYS A 138 -11.84 7.69 -1.73
CA LYS A 138 -12.85 8.70 -1.38
C LYS A 138 -13.18 9.61 -2.55
N ASP A 139 -12.16 10.06 -3.29
CA ASP A 139 -12.37 10.81 -4.54
C ASP A 139 -13.14 9.98 -5.57
N GLY A 140 -12.83 8.69 -5.71
CA GLY A 140 -13.48 7.78 -6.65
C GLY A 140 -14.95 7.56 -6.32
N ILE A 141 -15.26 7.27 -5.05
CA ILE A 141 -16.62 7.13 -4.55
C ILE A 141 -17.43 8.40 -4.85
N ARG A 142 -16.87 9.57 -4.56
CA ARG A 142 -17.53 10.87 -4.84
C ARG A 142 -17.86 11.07 -6.32
N LYS A 143 -17.05 10.51 -7.22
CA LYS A 143 -17.29 10.59 -8.67
C LYS A 143 -18.28 9.54 -9.17
N CYS A 144 -18.35 8.38 -8.53
CA CYS A 144 -19.24 7.29 -8.93
C CYS A 144 -20.68 7.47 -8.43
N PHE A 145 -20.87 8.10 -7.27
CA PHE A 145 -22.17 8.19 -6.61
C PHE A 145 -22.61 9.64 -6.43
N THR A 146 -23.80 9.96 -6.94
CA THR A 146 -24.42 11.28 -6.75
C THR A 146 -24.94 11.47 -5.32
N ASP A 147 -25.44 10.39 -4.71
CA ASP A 147 -25.95 10.35 -3.34
C ASP A 147 -25.66 8.97 -2.73
N CYS A 148 -25.04 8.97 -1.55
CA CYS A 148 -24.76 7.77 -0.77
C CYS A 148 -25.74 7.61 0.41
N GLY A 149 -26.70 8.53 0.58
CA GLY A 149 -27.59 8.56 1.73
C GLY A 149 -26.81 8.63 3.04
N SER A 150 -27.08 7.71 3.96
CA SER A 150 -26.40 7.60 5.26
C SER A 150 -25.11 6.75 5.23
N TYR A 151 -24.74 6.19 4.08
CA TYR A 151 -23.57 5.33 3.96
C TYR A 151 -22.29 6.18 3.93
N ASN A 152 -21.30 5.80 4.74
CA ASN A 152 -19.97 6.39 4.66
C ASN A 152 -19.11 5.68 3.59
N ASP A 153 -17.91 6.20 3.31
CA ASP A 153 -16.99 5.64 2.30
C ASP A 153 -16.69 4.15 2.51
N THR A 154 -16.54 3.70 3.77
CA THR A 154 -16.31 2.28 4.11
C THR A 154 -17.53 1.44 3.79
N ASP A 155 -18.73 1.93 4.11
CA ASP A 155 -19.98 1.20 3.83
C ASP A 155 -20.21 1.05 2.33
N ILE A 156 -19.84 2.06 1.52
CA ILE A 156 -19.90 1.98 0.05
C ILE A 156 -18.95 0.92 -0.49
N ILE A 157 -17.71 0.85 0.03
CA ILE A 157 -16.76 -0.19 -0.39
C ILE A 157 -17.31 -1.58 -0.06
N LYS A 158 -17.81 -1.78 1.16
CA LYS A 158 -18.43 -3.05 1.57
C LYS A 158 -19.60 -3.41 0.68
N TYR A 159 -20.50 -2.46 0.44
CA TYR A 159 -21.67 -2.66 -0.43
C TYR A 159 -21.27 -3.11 -1.84
N VAL A 160 -20.34 -2.40 -2.49
CA VAL A 160 -19.86 -2.78 -3.84
C VAL A 160 -19.16 -4.14 -3.83
N THR A 161 -18.43 -4.46 -2.76
CA THR A 161 -17.78 -5.76 -2.61
C THR A 161 -18.83 -6.87 -2.51
N ASP A 162 -19.88 -6.68 -1.71
CA ASP A 162 -20.93 -7.68 -1.46
C ASP A 162 -21.77 -7.99 -2.70
N ILE A 163 -21.98 -7.00 -3.57
CA ILE A 163 -22.80 -7.17 -4.79
C ILE A 163 -21.99 -7.44 -6.06
N GLN A 164 -20.66 -7.58 -5.98
CA GLN A 164 -19.78 -7.59 -7.15
C GLN A 164 -20.20 -8.62 -8.22
N GLU A 165 -20.54 -9.85 -7.85
CA GLU A 165 -20.93 -10.89 -8.80
C GLU A 165 -22.24 -10.56 -9.49
N LYS A 166 -23.23 -10.09 -8.73
CA LYS A 166 -24.52 -9.62 -9.27
C LYS A 166 -24.32 -8.48 -10.28
N GLU A 167 -23.39 -7.57 -9.99
CA GLU A 167 -23.09 -6.45 -10.88
C GLU A 167 -22.30 -6.89 -12.12
N PHE A 168 -21.39 -7.86 -12.00
CA PHE A 168 -20.73 -8.48 -13.15
C PHE A 168 -21.77 -9.11 -14.08
N ASP A 169 -22.70 -9.92 -13.55
CA ASP A 169 -23.79 -10.53 -14.30
C ASP A 169 -24.70 -9.49 -14.97
N ARG A 170 -25.12 -8.48 -14.20
CA ARG A 170 -25.98 -7.39 -14.70
C ARG A 170 -25.33 -6.63 -15.86
N LEU A 171 -24.02 -6.45 -15.82
CA LEU A 171 -23.24 -5.76 -16.84
C LEU A 171 -22.76 -6.69 -17.97
N GLY A 172 -22.99 -8.00 -17.86
CA GLY A 172 -22.51 -9.00 -18.84
C GLY A 172 -20.98 -9.11 -18.86
N LEU A 173 -20.32 -8.91 -17.72
CA LEU A 173 -18.87 -9.02 -17.57
C LEU A 173 -18.48 -10.46 -17.20
N ASP A 174 -17.69 -11.09 -18.05
CA ASP A 174 -17.03 -12.37 -17.75
C ASP A 174 -15.80 -12.14 -16.87
N PHE A 175 -16.04 -11.79 -15.60
CA PHE A 175 -14.98 -11.42 -14.66
C PHE A 175 -14.13 -12.65 -14.28
N GLN A 176 -12.83 -12.56 -14.56
CA GLN A 176 -11.86 -13.59 -14.19
C GLN A 176 -11.37 -13.33 -12.78
N GLU A 177 -11.81 -14.16 -11.83
CA GLU A 177 -11.33 -14.15 -10.46
C GLU A 177 -9.91 -14.73 -10.33
N LEU A 178 -9.28 -14.54 -9.17
CA LEU A 178 -7.94 -15.05 -8.89
C LEU A 178 -8.01 -16.49 -8.36
N TRP A 179 -8.46 -17.42 -9.22
CA TRP A 179 -8.62 -18.85 -8.96
C TRP A 179 -9.42 -19.17 -7.68
N GLY A 180 -10.69 -18.76 -7.62
CA GLY A 180 -11.56 -18.94 -6.45
C GLY A 180 -11.50 -17.79 -5.45
N ARG A 181 -10.65 -16.79 -5.67
CA ARG A 181 -10.60 -15.56 -4.87
C ARG A 181 -11.33 -14.43 -5.58
N ARG A 182 -12.55 -14.14 -5.11
CA ARG A 182 -13.31 -12.92 -5.44
C ARG A 182 -12.55 -11.66 -5.02
N LEU A 183 -12.97 -10.49 -5.50
CA LEU A 183 -12.40 -9.21 -5.04
C LEU A 183 -12.62 -9.04 -3.53
N GLN A 184 -11.55 -8.67 -2.85
CA GLN A 184 -11.54 -8.36 -1.43
C GLN A 184 -11.86 -6.87 -1.19
N LEU A 185 -12.10 -6.47 0.07
CA LEU A 185 -12.36 -5.06 0.39
C LEU A 185 -11.23 -4.12 -0.07
N ILE A 186 -9.97 -4.56 0.06
CA ILE A 186 -8.80 -3.79 -0.41
C ILE A 186 -8.82 -3.62 -1.93
N ASP A 187 -9.26 -4.62 -2.68
CA ASP A 187 -9.34 -4.56 -4.13
C ASP A 187 -10.44 -3.57 -4.56
N CYS A 188 -11.63 -3.67 -3.96
CA CYS A 188 -12.74 -2.74 -4.23
C CYS A 188 -12.40 -1.30 -3.81
N GLN A 189 -11.66 -1.11 -2.71
CA GLN A 189 -11.08 0.20 -2.38
C GLN A 189 -10.18 0.68 -3.52
N ASN A 190 -9.29 -0.18 -4.03
CA ASN A 190 -8.33 0.20 -5.07
C ASN A 190 -9.07 0.58 -6.36
N LEU A 191 -10.09 -0.19 -6.78
CA LEU A 191 -10.92 0.15 -7.94
C LEU A 191 -11.45 1.61 -7.91
N PHE A 192 -11.82 2.13 -6.74
CA PHE A 192 -12.19 3.55 -6.62
C PHE A 192 -11.00 4.51 -6.77
N CYS A 193 -9.82 4.19 -6.24
CA CYS A 193 -8.59 4.95 -6.49
C CYS A 193 -8.27 5.02 -7.99
N GLU A 194 -8.35 3.89 -8.69
CA GLU A 194 -8.14 3.81 -10.13
C GLU A 194 -9.21 4.60 -10.88
N THR A 195 -10.48 4.47 -10.48
CA THR A 195 -11.60 5.19 -11.09
C THR A 195 -11.42 6.69 -11.01
N ASP A 196 -11.05 7.24 -9.84
CA ASP A 196 -10.71 8.66 -9.74
C ASP A 196 -9.59 9.02 -10.71
N LYS A 197 -8.50 8.25 -10.73
CA LYS A 197 -7.34 8.53 -11.61
C LYS A 197 -7.73 8.59 -13.09
N TYR A 198 -8.55 7.65 -13.57
CA TYR A 198 -9.03 7.65 -14.96
C TYR A 198 -10.04 8.77 -15.23
N ALA A 199 -11.00 8.98 -14.33
CA ALA A 199 -12.04 9.99 -14.46
C ALA A 199 -11.46 11.41 -14.54
N ARG A 200 -10.30 11.70 -13.94
CA ARG A 200 -9.63 13.01 -14.10
C ARG A 200 -9.37 13.42 -15.55
N VAL A 201 -9.23 12.45 -16.46
CA VAL A 201 -8.97 12.69 -17.89
C VAL A 201 -10.21 12.42 -18.74
N ALA A 202 -10.90 11.31 -18.47
CA ALA A 202 -12.07 10.92 -19.24
C ALA A 202 -13.32 11.78 -18.92
N HIS A 203 -13.42 12.27 -17.69
CA HIS A 203 -14.56 13.02 -17.14
C HIS A 203 -14.10 14.22 -16.28
N PRO A 204 -13.33 15.17 -16.86
CA PRO A 204 -12.77 16.30 -16.11
C PRO A 204 -13.81 17.26 -15.51
N GLU A 205 -15.06 17.16 -15.97
CA GLU A 205 -16.23 17.87 -15.46
C GLU A 205 -16.79 17.31 -14.14
N ILE A 206 -16.43 16.08 -13.78
CA ILE A 206 -16.85 15.46 -12.51
C ILE A 206 -15.75 15.69 -11.47
N ASP A 207 -16.03 16.58 -10.53
CA ASP A 207 -15.09 16.93 -9.46
C ASP A 207 -15.06 15.86 -8.35
N GLY A 208 -13.85 15.56 -7.85
CA GLY A 208 -13.63 14.80 -6.62
C GLY A 208 -13.56 15.71 -5.39
N ILE A 209 -13.26 15.14 -4.23
CA ILE A 209 -13.01 15.89 -2.99
C ILE A 209 -11.75 16.75 -3.12
N SER A 210 -10.68 16.20 -3.73
CA SER A 210 -9.37 16.85 -3.81
C SER A 210 -9.15 17.73 -5.05
N ASN A 211 -10.14 17.83 -5.95
CA ASN A 211 -10.10 18.60 -7.20
C ASN A 211 -8.83 18.38 -8.06
N ARG A 212 -8.21 17.20 -7.95
CA ARG A 212 -7.01 16.86 -8.74
C ARG A 212 -7.42 16.65 -10.19
N LYS A 213 -6.78 17.35 -11.13
CA LYS A 213 -7.13 17.30 -12.57
C LYS A 213 -6.07 16.67 -13.49
N ARG A 214 -4.93 16.23 -12.95
CA ARG A 214 -3.80 15.72 -13.76
C ARG A 214 -3.36 14.32 -13.34
N ILE A 215 -3.00 13.49 -14.32
CA ILE A 215 -2.25 12.26 -14.13
C ILE A 215 -0.76 12.63 -14.11
N LYS A 216 -0.08 12.36 -12.99
CA LYS A 216 1.33 12.76 -12.79
C LYS A 216 2.34 11.78 -13.38
N GLN A 217 1.97 10.51 -13.53
CA GLN A 217 2.86 9.42 -13.91
C GLN A 217 2.28 8.70 -15.13
N ILE A 218 3.04 8.66 -16.21
CA ILE A 218 2.73 7.90 -17.42
C ILE A 218 3.41 6.55 -17.30
N TYR A 219 2.63 5.48 -17.40
CA TYR A 219 3.17 4.12 -17.40
C TYR A 219 4.11 3.94 -18.60
N LYS A 220 5.31 3.42 -18.33
CA LYS A 220 6.25 3.00 -19.36
C LYS A 220 6.35 1.47 -19.29
N PRO A 221 5.97 0.73 -20.34
CA PRO A 221 6.05 -0.72 -20.32
C PRO A 221 7.51 -1.15 -20.19
N LYS A 222 7.77 -2.04 -19.23
CA LYS A 222 9.04 -2.79 -19.17
C LYS A 222 8.93 -3.99 -20.12
N LYS A 223 10.06 -4.36 -20.75
CA LYS A 223 10.12 -5.51 -21.67
C LYS A 223 10.15 -6.85 -20.93
N GLU A 224 10.63 -6.84 -19.70
CA GLU A 224 10.76 -8.03 -18.87
C GLU A 224 9.39 -8.44 -18.34
N ALA A 225 9.09 -9.73 -18.44
CA ALA A 225 7.89 -10.31 -17.85
C ALA A 225 8.02 -10.28 -16.32
N ILE A 226 6.94 -9.89 -15.64
CA ILE A 226 6.89 -9.94 -14.18
C ILE A 226 6.72 -11.41 -13.78
N LYS A 227 7.66 -11.93 -12.98
CA LYS A 227 7.47 -13.21 -12.31
C LYS A 227 6.49 -13.00 -11.17
N LEU A 228 5.26 -13.48 -11.35
CA LEU A 228 4.22 -13.37 -10.32
C LEU A 228 4.53 -14.30 -9.15
N PHE A 229 4.26 -13.80 -7.96
CA PHE A 229 4.30 -14.57 -6.71
C PHE A 229 3.29 -13.95 -5.76
N TYR A 230 2.28 -14.72 -5.39
CA TYR A 230 1.24 -14.32 -4.47
C TYR A 230 1.58 -14.76 -3.04
N PRO A 231 0.96 -14.15 -2.02
CA PRO A 231 1.08 -14.62 -0.64
C PRO A 231 0.92 -16.14 -0.54
N PRO A 232 1.91 -16.89 -0.01
CA PRO A 232 1.89 -18.36 -0.01
C PRO A 232 0.62 -18.97 0.60
N LYS A 233 0.12 -18.31 1.65
CA LYS A 233 -1.12 -18.69 2.36
C LYS A 233 -2.41 -18.56 1.54
N TRP A 234 -2.35 -17.95 0.36
CA TRP A 234 -3.48 -17.95 -0.58
C TRP A 234 -3.59 -19.26 -1.37
N ASP A 235 -2.54 -20.08 -1.40
CA ASP A 235 -2.52 -21.40 -2.03
C ASP A 235 -2.89 -21.41 -3.54
N ILE A 236 -2.46 -20.36 -4.25
CA ILE A 236 -2.73 -20.18 -5.70
C ILE A 236 -1.47 -20.12 -6.56
N ASN A 237 -0.27 -20.18 -5.98
CA ASN A 237 0.97 -20.03 -6.75
C ASN A 237 1.19 -21.16 -7.77
N ASP A 238 0.61 -22.34 -7.55
CA ASP A 238 0.66 -23.47 -8.49
C ASP A 238 -0.24 -23.28 -9.72
N LYS A 239 -1.02 -22.20 -9.78
CA LYS A 239 -1.93 -21.88 -10.88
C LYS A 239 -1.37 -20.86 -11.87
N ILE A 240 -0.21 -20.27 -11.56
CA ILE A 240 0.46 -19.22 -12.34
C ILE A 240 1.06 -19.77 -13.64
#